data_AF-A0A8R2F6R0-F1
#
_entry.id   AF-A0A8R2F6R0-F1
#
_cell.length_a   1.000
_cell.length_b   1.000
_cell.length_c   1.000
_cell.angle_alpha   90.00
_cell.angle_beta   90.00
_cell.angle_gamma   90.00
#
_symmetry.space_group_name_H-M   'P 1'
#
loop_
_entity.id
_entity.type
_entity.pdbx_description
1 polymer ?
#
loop_
_entity_poly.entity_id
_entity_poly.type
_entity_poly.pdbx_seq_one_letter_code
_entity_poly.pdbx_strand_id
1 'polypeptide(L)'
;MKQYDNNSDNQSSIETHTDLIKDFDQAFQDYDFDFDFIESNLYATQHNANLNTNVEEIKAFIGMLIYMGYHSLPSIRFYWSTDQNFYCERIAKIMPVKRFLKLLRYLHLNNNLNMPQRDSLNFDKLYKIHPLISHLQDKYLSIFKPSRHVAVDESMDAI
;
A
#
# COMPACT_ATOMS: atom_id res chain seq x y z
N MET A 1 -2.87 -4.89 -59.82
CA MET A 1 -3.98 -3.92 -59.78
C MET A 1 -5.25 -4.63 -59.34
N LYS A 2 -5.53 -4.56 -58.03
CA LYS A 2 -6.86 -4.62 -57.39
C LYS A 2 -6.63 -4.05 -55.98
N GLN A 3 -7.10 -2.83 -55.77
CA GLN A 3 -7.25 -2.25 -54.43
C GLN A 3 -8.36 -3.02 -53.71
N TYR A 4 -8.16 -3.30 -52.42
CA TYR A 4 -9.23 -3.66 -51.50
C TYR A 4 -8.97 -2.97 -50.16
N ASP A 5 -9.74 -1.91 -49.98
CA ASP A 5 -10.44 -1.47 -48.78
C ASP A 5 -9.70 -1.34 -47.45
N ASN A 6 -9.49 -0.07 -47.10
CA ASN A 6 -9.55 0.43 -45.74
C ASN A 6 -10.82 -0.06 -45.06
N ASN A 7 -10.68 -0.81 -43.97
CA ASN A 7 -11.66 -0.77 -42.90
C ASN A 7 -10.92 -0.61 -41.58
N SER A 8 -11.09 0.60 -41.05
CA SER A 8 -11.24 0.91 -39.64
C SER A 8 -11.62 -0.32 -38.81
N ASP A 9 -10.74 -0.72 -37.90
CA ASP A 9 -11.06 -1.17 -36.55
C ASP A 9 -9.81 -1.78 -35.92
N ASN A 10 -9.04 -0.94 -35.26
CA ASN A 10 -8.38 -1.20 -33.97
C ASN A 10 -7.52 0.00 -33.59
N GLN A 11 -8.16 1.15 -33.44
CA GLN A 11 -7.79 2.03 -32.34
C GLN A 11 -8.23 1.31 -31.06
N SER A 12 -7.39 0.42 -30.53
CA SER A 12 -7.54 0.02 -29.13
C SER A 12 -7.21 1.26 -28.31
N SER A 13 -8.25 1.91 -27.84
CA SER A 13 -8.24 3.05 -26.92
C SER A 13 -7.30 2.74 -25.75
N ILE A 14 -6.08 3.27 -25.81
CA ILE A 14 -5.25 3.48 -24.63
C ILE A 14 -5.83 4.71 -23.95
N GLU A 15 -6.91 4.52 -23.20
CA GLU A 15 -7.41 5.54 -22.26
C GLU A 15 -8.31 4.85 -21.23
N THR A 16 -7.70 4.46 -20.11
CA THR A 16 -8.38 4.50 -18.82
C THR A 16 -7.49 5.34 -17.93
N HIS A 17 -7.75 6.64 -17.91
CA HIS A 17 -7.21 7.47 -16.84
C HIS A 17 -7.98 7.09 -15.58
N THR A 18 -7.54 6.02 -14.92
CA THR A 18 -8.17 5.57 -13.67
C THR A 18 -7.94 6.65 -12.62
N ASP A 19 -9.00 6.96 -11.90
CA ASP A 19 -8.96 7.94 -10.82
C ASP A 19 -8.38 7.23 -9.60
N LEU A 20 -7.07 7.43 -9.36
CA LEU A 20 -6.34 6.76 -8.27
C LEU A 20 -6.98 6.95 -6.91
N ILE A 21 -7.70 8.06 -6.70
CA ILE A 21 -8.44 8.30 -5.46
C ILE A 21 -9.63 7.35 -5.38
N LYS A 22 -10.40 7.20 -6.47
CA LYS A 22 -11.51 6.22 -6.51
C LYS A 22 -11.02 4.79 -6.35
N ASP A 23 -9.91 4.42 -6.96
CA ASP A 23 -9.34 3.08 -6.81
C ASP A 23 -8.91 2.82 -5.37
N PHE A 24 -8.28 3.81 -4.73
CA PHE A 24 -7.93 3.74 -3.31
C PHE A 24 -9.18 3.61 -2.44
N ASP A 25 -10.17 4.49 -2.63
CA ASP A 25 -11.42 4.45 -1.88
C ASP A 25 -12.17 3.12 -2.08
N GLN A 26 -12.12 2.55 -3.28
CA GLN A 26 -12.71 1.25 -3.57
C GLN A 26 -11.94 0.11 -2.88
N ALA A 27 -10.60 0.13 -2.92
CA ALA A 27 -9.77 -0.91 -2.29
C ALA A 27 -9.88 -0.90 -0.76
N PHE A 28 -10.03 0.29 -0.16
CA PHE A 28 -10.14 0.48 1.28
C PHE A 28 -11.58 0.74 1.75
N GLN A 29 -12.56 0.46 0.90
CA GLN A 29 -13.96 0.54 1.28
C GLN A 29 -14.23 -0.39 2.46
N ASP A 30 -14.87 0.12 3.50
CA ASP A 30 -15.21 -0.57 4.76
C ASP A 30 -13.98 -0.96 5.61
N TYR A 31 -12.78 -0.50 5.28
CA TYR A 31 -11.58 -0.72 6.07
C TYR A 31 -11.54 0.17 7.32
N ASP A 32 -11.21 -0.42 8.47
CA ASP A 32 -11.22 0.27 9.77
C ASP A 32 -9.90 1.01 10.04
N PHE A 33 -9.76 2.19 9.44
CA PHE A 33 -8.63 3.08 9.73
C PHE A 33 -8.65 3.67 11.15
N ASP A 34 -9.81 3.66 11.83
CA ASP A 34 -9.91 4.14 13.20
C ASP A 34 -9.15 3.20 14.14
N PHE A 35 -9.35 1.90 13.98
CA PHE A 35 -8.59 0.87 14.68
C PHE A 35 -7.07 1.02 14.46
N ASP A 36 -6.64 1.24 13.21
CA ASP A 36 -5.23 1.34 12.84
C ASP A 36 -4.50 2.47 13.57
N PHE A 37 -5.07 3.68 13.63
CA PHE A 37 -4.41 4.80 14.30
C PHE A 37 -4.41 4.60 15.83
N ILE A 38 -5.44 3.97 16.40
CA ILE A 38 -5.52 3.64 17.83
C ILE A 38 -4.40 2.67 18.20
N GLU A 39 -4.31 1.53 17.50
CA GLU A 39 -3.31 0.50 17.76
C GLU A 39 -1.89 1.00 17.50
N SER A 40 -1.67 1.80 16.46
CA SER A 40 -0.36 2.39 16.18
C SER A 40 0.10 3.37 17.28
N ASN A 41 -0.81 4.20 17.79
CA ASN A 41 -0.51 5.11 18.90
C ASN A 41 -0.27 4.34 20.22
N LEU A 42 -1.06 3.30 20.49
CA LEU A 42 -0.89 2.43 21.64
C LEU A 42 0.47 1.73 21.60
N TYR A 43 0.83 1.15 20.46
CA TYR A 43 2.10 0.47 20.26
C TYR A 43 3.31 1.40 20.46
N ALA A 44 3.23 2.64 19.96
CA ALA A 44 4.26 3.63 20.23
C ALA A 44 4.40 3.93 21.73
N THR A 45 3.28 4.09 22.43
CA THR A 45 3.26 4.36 23.88
C THR A 45 3.89 3.22 24.68
N GLN A 46 3.59 1.97 24.32
CA GLN A 46 4.21 0.77 24.90
C GLN A 46 5.74 0.74 24.72
N HIS A 47 6.24 1.41 23.68
CA HIS A 47 7.68 1.53 23.38
C HIS A 47 8.28 2.88 23.80
N ASN A 48 7.66 3.56 24.78
CA ASN A 48 8.11 4.85 25.31
C ASN A 48 8.26 5.93 24.24
N ALA A 49 7.41 5.91 23.23
CA ALA A 49 7.36 6.90 22.18
C ALA A 49 5.97 7.48 22.03
N ASN A 50 5.90 8.74 21.63
CA ASN A 50 4.64 9.36 21.27
C ASN A 50 4.52 9.43 19.74
N LEU A 51 3.60 8.68 19.15
CA LEU A 51 3.34 8.74 17.70
C LEU A 51 2.42 9.92 17.34
N ASN A 52 1.36 10.19 18.10
CA ASN A 52 0.35 11.24 17.80
C ASN A 52 -0.08 11.21 16.32
N THR A 53 -0.48 10.04 15.81
CA THR A 53 -1.04 9.92 14.45
C THR A 53 -2.57 9.92 14.47
N ASN A 54 -3.17 10.03 13.30
CA ASN A 54 -4.62 10.04 13.06
C ASN A 54 -4.95 9.34 11.73
N VAL A 55 -6.24 9.13 11.46
CA VAL A 55 -6.75 8.46 10.25
C VAL A 55 -6.17 9.04 8.97
N GLU A 56 -6.21 10.37 8.81
CA GLU A 56 -5.77 11.04 7.57
C GLU A 56 -4.27 10.83 7.32
N GLU A 57 -3.47 10.83 8.39
CA GLU A 57 -2.04 10.59 8.28
C GLU A 57 -1.70 9.13 7.96
N ILE A 58 -2.47 8.16 8.50
CA ILE A 58 -2.34 6.74 8.15
C ILE A 58 -2.71 6.52 6.67
N LYS A 59 -3.82 7.10 6.19
CA LYS A 59 -4.21 7.05 4.77
C LYS A 59 -3.14 7.66 3.87
N ALA A 60 -2.62 8.84 4.22
CA ALA A 60 -1.54 9.48 3.48
C ALA A 60 -0.29 8.60 3.45
N PHE A 61 0.08 7.99 4.58
CA PHE A 61 1.22 7.09 4.68
C PHE A 61 1.06 5.84 3.78
N ILE A 62 -0.12 5.20 3.79
CA ILE A 62 -0.41 4.05 2.92
C ILE A 62 -0.41 4.46 1.44
N GLY A 63 -1.00 5.60 1.10
CA GLY A 63 -0.94 6.16 -0.25
C GLY A 63 0.50 6.42 -0.72
N MET A 64 1.37 6.89 0.17
CA MET A 64 2.80 7.01 -0.12
C MET A 64 3.46 5.64 -0.35
N LEU A 65 3.15 4.61 0.44
CA LEU A 65 3.67 3.26 0.23
C LEU A 65 3.26 2.68 -1.13
N ILE A 66 2.00 2.87 -1.53
CA ILE A 66 1.51 2.45 -2.86
C ILE A 66 2.28 3.18 -3.97
N TYR A 67 2.47 4.50 -3.83
CA TYR A 67 3.27 5.28 -4.77
C TYR A 67 4.71 4.78 -4.86
N MET A 68 5.36 4.51 -3.73
CA MET A 68 6.73 4.01 -3.67
C MET A 68 6.87 2.61 -4.26
N GLY A 69 5.83 1.77 -4.16
CA GLY A 69 5.80 0.46 -4.80
C GLY A 69 5.95 0.54 -6.31
N TYR A 70 5.22 1.44 -6.98
CA TYR A 70 5.35 1.62 -8.42
C TYR A 70 6.59 2.45 -8.80
N HIS A 71 6.91 3.50 -8.03
CA HIS A 71 8.07 4.36 -8.26
C HIS A 71 9.17 4.01 -7.26
N SER A 72 9.84 2.87 -7.47
CA SER A 72 10.86 2.37 -6.55
C SER A 72 12.21 3.10 -6.71
N LEU A 73 12.79 3.56 -5.60
CA LEU A 73 14.15 4.11 -5.55
C LEU A 73 15.09 3.17 -4.77
N PRO A 74 16.42 3.20 -5.02
CA PRO A 74 17.36 2.32 -4.33
C PRO A 74 17.39 2.48 -2.79
N SER A 75 16.87 3.58 -2.26
CA SER A 75 16.74 3.82 -0.83
C SER A 75 15.51 4.65 -0.54
N ILE A 76 14.79 4.34 0.53
CA ILE A 76 13.62 5.11 0.96
C ILE A 76 13.96 6.56 1.30
N ARG A 77 15.21 6.85 1.68
CA ARG A 77 15.63 8.23 1.98
C ARG A 77 15.81 9.05 0.70
N PHE A 78 15.95 8.42 -0.45
CA PHE A 78 16.18 9.11 -1.72
C PHE A 78 14.97 9.90 -2.20
N TYR A 79 13.74 9.53 -1.84
CA TYR A 79 12.57 10.38 -2.15
C TYR A 79 12.66 11.78 -1.54
N TRP A 80 13.45 11.97 -0.47
CA TRP A 80 13.73 13.26 0.16
C TRP A 80 15.18 13.74 -0.07
N SER A 81 15.87 13.21 -1.09
CA SER A 81 17.23 13.62 -1.42
C SER A 81 17.28 15.08 -1.86
N THR A 82 18.43 15.73 -1.69
CA THR A 82 18.72 17.02 -2.32
C THR A 82 19.22 16.86 -3.76
N ASP A 83 19.61 15.65 -4.16
CA ASP A 83 19.98 15.32 -5.53
C ASP A 83 18.71 15.23 -6.40
N GLN A 84 18.65 16.04 -7.46
CA GLN A 84 17.52 16.12 -8.37
C GLN A 84 17.25 14.80 -9.11
N ASN A 85 18.24 13.92 -9.26
CA ASN A 85 18.05 12.61 -9.87
C ASN A 85 17.18 11.67 -9.01
N PHE A 86 17.09 11.94 -7.71
CA PHE A 86 16.42 11.09 -6.73
C PHE A 86 15.24 11.78 -6.05
N TYR A 87 15.29 13.10 -5.93
CA TYR A 87 14.27 13.89 -5.25
C TYR A 87 12.88 13.67 -5.87
N CYS A 88 11.92 13.29 -5.03
CA CYS A 88 10.53 13.13 -5.46
C CYS A 88 9.68 14.18 -4.75
N GLU A 89 9.40 15.28 -5.45
CA GLU A 89 8.60 16.40 -4.92
C GLU A 89 7.23 15.93 -4.41
N ARG A 90 6.59 14.99 -5.12
CA ARG A 90 5.28 14.44 -4.75
C ARG A 90 5.29 13.77 -3.38
N ILE A 91 6.34 13.00 -3.07
CA ILE A 91 6.50 12.34 -1.77
C ILE A 91 6.95 13.34 -0.70
N ALA A 92 7.94 14.17 -1.04
CA ALA A 92 8.55 15.09 -0.08
C ALA A 92 7.57 16.17 0.43
N LYS A 93 6.57 16.55 -0.37
CA LYS A 93 5.52 17.51 0.02
C LYS A 93 4.45 16.93 0.95
N ILE A 94 4.22 15.61 0.94
CA ILE A 94 3.17 14.98 1.76
C ILE A 94 3.60 14.93 3.22
N MET A 95 4.79 14.40 3.50
CA MET A 95 5.35 14.45 4.85
C MET A 95 6.88 14.44 4.87
N PRO A 96 7.51 14.97 5.94
CA PRO A 96 8.95 14.90 6.10
C PRO A 96 9.46 13.46 6.31
N VAL A 97 10.68 13.16 5.82
CA VAL A 97 11.31 11.83 5.96
C VAL A 97 11.32 11.32 7.40
N LYS A 98 11.57 12.20 8.39
CA LYS A 98 11.57 11.82 9.81
C LYS A 98 10.20 11.37 10.29
N ARG A 99 9.12 11.98 9.78
CA ARG A 99 7.75 11.60 10.12
C ARG A 99 7.39 10.27 9.47
N PHE A 100 7.71 10.11 8.19
CA PHE A 100 7.52 8.86 7.46
C PHE A 100 8.20 7.68 8.15
N LEU A 101 9.48 7.81 8.47
CA LEU A 101 10.23 6.75 9.15
C LEU A 101 9.69 6.46 10.56
N LYS A 102 9.12 7.47 11.23
CA LYS A 102 8.50 7.28 12.55
C LYS A 102 7.20 6.49 12.46
N LEU A 103 6.36 6.75 11.46
CA LEU A 103 5.17 5.96 11.16
C LEU A 103 5.55 4.54 10.75
N LEU A 104 6.50 4.38 9.83
CA LEU A 104 6.99 3.07 9.40
C LEU A 104 7.46 2.20 10.58
N ARG A 105 8.10 2.80 11.58
CA ARG A 105 8.57 2.08 12.77
C ARG A 105 7.45 1.65 13.72
N TYR A 106 6.39 2.45 13.85
CA TYR A 106 5.35 2.26 14.86
C TYR A 106 3.99 1.85 14.30
N LEU A 107 3.86 1.70 12.98
CA LEU A 107 2.65 1.19 12.37
C LEU A 107 2.32 -0.18 12.98
N HIS A 108 1.10 -0.28 13.50
CA HIS A 108 0.60 -1.48 14.13
C HIS A 108 -0.91 -1.56 13.88
N LEU A 109 -1.33 -2.59 13.15
CA LEU A 109 -2.70 -2.73 12.65
C LEU A 109 -3.42 -3.92 13.28
N ASN A 110 -2.96 -4.38 14.46
CA ASN A 110 -3.51 -5.54 15.15
C ASN A 110 -3.37 -5.36 16.66
N ASN A 111 -4.00 -6.21 17.48
CA ASN A 111 -3.91 -6.12 18.93
C ASN A 111 -2.73 -6.96 19.46
N ASN A 112 -1.68 -6.32 19.98
CA ASN A 112 -0.51 -7.03 20.53
C ASN A 112 -0.82 -8.01 21.68
N LEU A 113 -1.90 -7.82 22.43
CA LEU A 113 -2.28 -8.74 23.52
C LEU A 113 -2.65 -10.13 22.98
N ASN A 114 -3.04 -10.20 21.72
CA ASN A 114 -3.45 -11.43 21.05
C ASN A 114 -2.32 -12.01 20.18
N MET A 115 -1.12 -11.41 20.20
CA MET A 115 0.00 -11.89 19.39
C MET A 115 0.48 -13.26 19.91
N PRO A 116 0.42 -14.32 19.10
CA PRO A 116 0.92 -15.63 19.51
C PRO A 116 2.42 -15.59 19.80
N GLN A 117 2.87 -16.38 20.77
CA GLN A 117 4.30 -16.47 21.09
C GLN A 117 5.09 -17.04 19.90
N ARG A 118 6.35 -16.61 19.75
CA ARG A 118 7.23 -17.01 18.64
C ARG A 118 7.40 -18.52 18.48
N ASP A 119 7.38 -19.24 19.60
CA ASP A 119 7.56 -20.70 19.62
C ASP A 119 6.24 -21.46 19.48
N SER A 120 5.11 -20.76 19.33
CA SER A 120 3.81 -21.39 19.13
C SER A 120 3.58 -21.76 17.66
N LEU A 121 2.84 -22.84 17.42
CA LEU A 121 2.42 -23.26 16.08
C LEU A 121 1.57 -22.20 15.35
N ASN A 122 0.96 -21.29 16.11
CA ASN A 122 0.10 -20.23 15.60
C ASN A 122 0.86 -18.91 15.37
N PHE A 123 2.20 -18.91 15.46
CA PHE A 123 2.99 -17.70 15.27
C PHE A 123 2.86 -17.16 13.84
N ASP A 124 2.27 -15.99 13.73
CA ASP A 124 2.18 -15.25 12.47
C ASP A 124 3.28 -14.19 12.38
N LYS A 125 4.18 -14.33 11.40
CA LYS A 125 5.24 -13.35 11.13
C LYS A 125 4.67 -12.01 10.64
N LEU A 126 3.52 -12.03 9.99
CA LEU A 126 2.84 -10.86 9.41
C LEU A 126 1.79 -10.28 10.35
N TYR A 127 1.71 -10.75 11.60
CA TYR A 127 0.66 -10.41 12.56
C TYR A 127 0.31 -8.92 12.63
N LYS A 128 1.34 -8.05 12.59
CA LYS A 128 1.20 -6.60 12.69
C LYS A 128 0.41 -5.95 11.56
N ILE A 129 0.40 -6.57 10.38
CA ILE A 129 -0.24 -6.07 9.15
C ILE A 129 -1.28 -7.04 8.59
N HIS A 130 -1.47 -8.19 9.24
CA HIS A 130 -2.37 -9.24 8.79
C HIS A 130 -3.81 -8.74 8.54
N PRO A 131 -4.38 -7.85 9.36
CA PRO A 131 -5.73 -7.33 9.11
C PRO A 131 -5.85 -6.57 7.80
N LEU A 132 -4.85 -5.74 7.48
CA LEU A 132 -4.77 -5.04 6.19
C LEU A 132 -4.67 -6.01 5.02
N ILE A 133 -3.80 -7.03 5.11
CA ILE A 133 -3.64 -8.04 4.05
C ILE A 133 -4.95 -8.80 3.83
N SER A 134 -5.59 -9.23 4.92
CA SER A 134 -6.85 -9.98 4.86
C SER A 134 -7.95 -9.16 4.20
N HIS A 135 -8.08 -7.88 4.60
CA HIS A 135 -9.03 -6.96 4.00
C HIS A 135 -8.81 -6.81 2.49
N LEU A 136 -7.57 -6.52 2.07
CA LEU A 136 -7.25 -6.34 0.67
C LEU A 136 -7.46 -7.62 -0.14
N GLN A 137 -7.12 -8.79 0.41
CA GLN A 137 -7.37 -10.07 -0.22
C GLN A 137 -8.87 -10.28 -0.48
N ASP A 138 -9.71 -10.12 0.55
CA ASP A 138 -11.16 -10.26 0.43
C ASP A 138 -11.73 -9.24 -0.56
N LYS A 139 -11.24 -8.00 -0.50
CA LYS A 139 -11.70 -6.93 -1.37
C LYS A 139 -11.35 -7.19 -2.83
N TYR A 140 -10.11 -7.58 -3.12
CA TYR A 140 -9.70 -7.89 -4.49
C TYR A 140 -10.42 -9.11 -5.05
N LEU A 141 -10.66 -10.14 -4.25
CA LEU A 141 -11.48 -11.29 -4.67
C LEU A 141 -12.92 -10.88 -5.00
N SER A 142 -13.47 -9.88 -4.31
CA SER A 142 -14.83 -9.38 -4.58
C SER A 142 -14.93 -8.52 -5.84
N ILE A 143 -13.87 -7.79 -6.18
CA ILE A 143 -13.83 -6.87 -7.34
C ILE A 143 -13.39 -7.61 -8.61
N PHE A 144 -12.51 -8.59 -8.47
CA PHE A 144 -11.91 -9.29 -9.59
C PHE A 144 -12.90 -10.22 -10.29
N LYS A 145 -13.07 -10.00 -11.60
CA LYS A 145 -13.87 -10.86 -12.48
C LYS A 145 -12.91 -11.61 -13.42
N PRO A 146 -12.58 -12.90 -13.14
CA PRO A 146 -11.62 -13.62 -13.94
C PRO A 146 -12.09 -13.80 -15.38
N SER A 147 -11.13 -13.77 -16.31
CA SER A 147 -11.37 -14.16 -17.70
C SER A 147 -11.29 -15.68 -17.87
N ARG A 148 -11.51 -16.18 -19.11
CA ARG A 148 -11.39 -17.61 -19.42
C ARG A 148 -9.99 -18.18 -19.14
N HIS A 149 -8.94 -17.36 -19.25
CA HIS A 149 -7.57 -17.80 -19.07
C HIS A 149 -6.95 -17.07 -17.87
N VAL A 150 -6.44 -17.84 -16.91
CA VAL A 150 -5.77 -17.36 -15.70
C VAL A 150 -4.44 -18.10 -15.60
N ALA A 151 -3.37 -17.35 -15.33
CA ALA A 151 -2.07 -17.91 -15.01
C ALA A 151 -1.82 -17.74 -13.50
N VAL A 152 -1.21 -18.75 -12.89
CA VAL A 152 -0.79 -18.72 -11.49
C VAL A 152 0.71 -18.96 -11.50
N ASP A 153 1.44 -18.06 -10.86
CA ASP A 153 2.89 -18.13 -10.73
C ASP A 153 3.30 -17.64 -9.34
N GLU A 154 4.48 -18.05 -8.88
CA GLU A 154 5.04 -17.67 -7.59
C GLU A 154 5.96 -16.45 -7.76
N SER A 155 5.76 -15.41 -6.94
CA SER A 155 6.70 -14.29 -6.82
C SER A 155 7.49 -14.40 -5.53
N MET A 156 8.83 -14.28 -5.63
CA MET A 156 9.71 -14.21 -4.46
C MET A 156 10.09 -12.76 -4.19
N ASP A 157 9.66 -12.24 -3.04
CA ASP A 157 10.13 -10.96 -2.52
C ASP A 157 11.28 -11.20 -1.54
N ALA A 158 12.44 -10.58 -1.80
CA ALA A 158 13.56 -10.61 -0.87
C ALA A 158 13.24 -9.70 0.32
N ILE A 159 13.14 -10.29 1.52
CA ILE A 159 12.95 -9.60 2.81
C ILE A 159 14.29 -9.22 3.41
#